data_AF-A0A2D4PI90-F1
#
_entry.id   AF-A0A2D4PI90-F1
#
_cell.length_a   1.000
_cell.length_b   1.000
_cell.length_c   1.000
_cell.angle_alpha   90.00
_cell.angle_beta   90.00
_cell.angle_gamma   90.00
#
_symmetry.space_group_name_H-M   'P 1'
#
loop_
_entity.id
_entity.type
_entity.pdbx_description
1 polymer ?
#
loop_
_entity_poly.entity_id
_entity_poly.type
_entity_poly.pdbx_seq_one_letter_code
_entity_poly.pdbx_strand_id
1 'polypeptide(L)'
;EKETCELEKDVCVIELTETSKGGKNTSTTEKDCYFSENCTSASVLVTFGQGEFLRKSTLCCSGEDCREDSLPWPPINMTANGKYCPACYSESEPCPVKTVKCTGSENYCLDLAGHKYPDKEKHITLKGCTTESICNT
;
A
#
# COMPACT_ATOMS: atom_id res chain seq x y z
N GLU A 1 -20.99 5.59 1.68
CA GLU A 1 -22.01 6.67 1.69
C GLU A 1 -21.29 8.00 1.45
N LYS A 2 -21.96 9.06 0.99
CA LYS A 2 -21.33 10.39 0.87
C LYS A 2 -21.55 11.12 2.19
N GLU A 3 -20.51 11.78 2.69
CA GLU A 3 -20.59 12.61 3.89
C GLU A 3 -20.02 14.00 3.63
N THR A 4 -20.43 14.95 4.46
CA THR A 4 -19.84 16.29 4.47
C THR A 4 -18.65 16.28 5.41
N CYS A 5 -17.48 16.64 4.92
CA CYS A 5 -16.28 16.73 5.74
C CYS A 5 -16.43 17.80 6.84
N GLU A 6 -15.83 17.54 8.00
CA GLU A 6 -15.74 18.51 9.10
C GLU A 6 -14.98 19.77 8.68
N LEU A 7 -15.19 20.87 9.42
CA LEU A 7 -14.46 22.12 9.21
C LEU A 7 -12.94 21.82 9.22
N GLU A 8 -12.22 22.33 8.22
CA GLU A 8 -10.78 22.15 7.94
C GLU A 8 -10.39 20.96 7.04
N LYS A 9 -11.19 19.89 6.93
CA LYS A 9 -10.95 18.82 5.94
C LYS A 9 -11.66 19.15 4.63
N ASP A 10 -10.91 19.44 3.57
CA ASP A 10 -11.40 19.98 2.31
C ASP A 10 -11.29 19.01 1.11
N VAL A 11 -10.65 17.85 1.30
CA VAL A 11 -10.54 16.80 0.28
C VAL A 11 -11.00 15.45 0.82
N CYS A 12 -11.45 14.58 -0.09
CA CYS A 12 -11.68 13.17 0.20
C CYS A 12 -10.42 12.38 -0.15
N VAL A 13 -10.14 11.34 0.64
CA VAL A 13 -9.15 10.32 0.30
C VAL A 13 -9.85 8.99 0.06
N ILE A 14 -9.49 8.31 -1.02
CA ILE A 14 -9.87 6.94 -1.31
C ILE A 14 -8.60 6.10 -1.30
N GLU A 15 -8.56 5.08 -0.47
CA GLU A 15 -7.45 4.15 -0.36
C GLU A 15 -7.91 2.74 -0.65
N LEU A 16 -7.26 2.09 -1.62
CA LEU A 16 -7.46 0.67 -1.91
C LEU A 16 -6.18 -0.07 -1.57
N THR A 17 -6.32 -1.10 -0.74
CA THR A 17 -5.24 -2.01 -0.40
C THR A 17 -5.60 -3.40 -0.87
N GLU A 18 -4.76 -3.98 -1.72
CA GLU A 18 -4.81 -5.39 -2.13
C GLU A 18 -3.61 -6.12 -1.53
N THR A 19 -3.90 -7.24 -0.86
CA THR A 19 -2.87 -8.12 -0.32
C THR A 19 -3.05 -9.51 -0.92
N SER A 20 -1.99 -10.07 -1.48
CA SER A 20 -1.92 -11.48 -1.90
C SER A 20 -0.99 -12.24 -0.97
N LYS A 21 -1.52 -13.24 -0.25
CA LYS A 21 -0.76 -14.08 0.68
C LYS A 21 -1.23 -15.53 0.58
N GLY A 22 -0.30 -16.47 0.47
CA GLY A 22 -0.63 -17.90 0.34
C GLY A 22 -1.60 -18.21 -0.81
N GLY A 23 -1.53 -17.46 -1.91
CA GLY A 23 -2.42 -17.62 -3.07
C GLY A 23 -3.85 -17.09 -2.89
N LYS A 24 -4.15 -16.41 -1.78
CA LYS A 24 -5.41 -15.73 -1.55
C LYS A 24 -5.23 -14.23 -1.65
N ASN A 25 -6.08 -13.58 -2.45
CA ASN A 25 -6.14 -12.13 -2.54
C ASN A 25 -7.25 -11.60 -1.62
N THR A 26 -6.95 -10.52 -0.92
CA THR A 26 -7.91 -9.75 -0.12
C THR A 26 -7.78 -8.28 -0.50
N SER A 27 -8.91 -7.61 -0.72
CA SER A 27 -8.97 -6.19 -1.03
C SER A 27 -9.79 -5.45 0.02
N THR A 28 -9.30 -4.30 0.46
CA THR A 28 -10.03 -3.38 1.34
C THR A 28 -10.05 -2.00 0.71
N THR A 29 -11.20 -1.32 0.83
CA THR A 29 -11.40 0.05 0.38
C THR A 29 -11.73 0.89 1.60
N GLU A 30 -10.95 1.95 1.81
CA GLU A 30 -11.14 2.93 2.88
C GLU A 30 -11.39 4.30 2.25
N LYS A 31 -12.30 5.07 2.84
CA LYS A 31 -12.66 6.42 2.42
C LYS A 31 -12.75 7.29 3.65
N ASP A 32 -12.15 8.48 3.60
CA ASP A 32 -12.16 9.44 4.70
C ASP A 32 -12.06 10.87 4.13
N CYS A 33 -12.36 11.86 4.96
CA CYS A 33 -12.04 13.26 4.72
C CYS A 33 -10.64 13.57 5.27
N TYR A 34 -9.88 14.37 4.53
CA TYR A 34 -8.48 14.68 4.84
C TYR A 34 -8.16 16.17 4.59
N PHE A 35 -7.00 16.61 5.09
CA PHE A 35 -6.48 17.95 4.84
C PHE A 35 -5.76 17.98 3.49
N SER A 36 -6.12 18.90 2.58
CA SER A 36 -5.54 18.99 1.24
C SER A 36 -4.03 19.13 1.25
N GLU A 37 -3.49 19.93 2.17
CA GLU A 37 -2.05 20.15 2.37
C GLU A 37 -1.25 18.88 2.69
N ASN A 38 -1.90 17.87 3.26
CA ASN A 38 -1.28 16.60 3.66
C ASN A 38 -1.72 15.44 2.75
N CYS A 39 -2.57 15.68 1.76
CA CYS A 39 -3.11 14.62 0.91
C CYS A 39 -2.26 14.46 -0.36
N THR A 40 -1.56 13.33 -0.48
CA THR A 40 -0.81 12.98 -1.70
C THR A 40 -1.41 11.73 -2.36
N SER A 41 -1.79 11.86 -3.63
CA SER A 41 -2.18 10.69 -4.43
C SER A 41 -0.93 9.91 -4.82
N ALA A 42 -0.88 8.64 -4.45
CA ALA A 42 0.29 7.81 -4.63
C ALA A 42 -0.09 6.34 -4.81
N SER A 43 0.86 5.55 -5.29
CA SER A 43 0.68 4.11 -5.34
C SER A 43 1.96 3.36 -5.06
N VAL A 44 1.79 2.24 -4.38
CA VAL A 44 2.87 1.46 -3.80
C VAL A 44 2.63 -0.01 -4.12
N LEU A 45 3.71 -0.69 -4.47
CA LEU A 45 3.77 -2.14 -4.56
C LEU A 45 4.94 -2.60 -3.68
N VAL A 46 4.65 -3.58 -2.83
CA VAL A 46 5.66 -4.29 -2.05
C VAL A 46 5.50 -5.77 -2.31
N THR A 47 6.49 -6.40 -2.95
CA THR A 47 6.50 -7.86 -3.11
C THR A 47 7.34 -8.53 -2.02
N PHE A 48 6.87 -9.68 -1.55
CA PHE A 48 7.56 -10.48 -0.54
C PHE A 48 7.67 -11.95 -0.94
N GLY A 49 7.76 -12.20 -2.26
CA GLY A 49 8.14 -13.46 -2.89
C GLY A 49 7.00 -14.46 -3.09
N GLN A 50 7.23 -15.46 -3.97
CA GLN A 50 6.23 -16.50 -4.31
C GLN A 50 4.88 -15.95 -4.83
N GLY A 51 4.92 -14.81 -5.53
CA GLY A 51 3.71 -14.12 -6.00
C GLY A 51 2.94 -13.39 -4.92
N GLU A 52 3.46 -13.33 -3.69
CA GLU A 52 2.86 -12.58 -2.60
C GLU A 52 3.24 -11.09 -2.67
N PHE A 53 2.25 -10.23 -2.46
CA PHE A 53 2.41 -8.79 -2.54
C PHE A 53 1.43 -8.04 -1.66
N LEU A 54 1.76 -6.78 -1.38
CA LEU A 54 0.85 -5.76 -0.88
C LEU A 54 0.90 -4.59 -1.87
N ARG A 55 -0.27 -4.18 -2.36
CA ARG A 55 -0.41 -3.10 -3.31
C ARG A 55 -1.40 -2.10 -2.75
N LYS A 56 -1.00 -0.85 -2.69
CA LYS A 56 -1.81 0.25 -2.16
C LYS A 56 -1.93 1.34 -3.21
N SER A 57 -3.14 1.86 -3.37
CA SER A 57 -3.43 3.02 -4.22
C SER A 57 -4.22 4.03 -3.42
N THR A 58 -3.73 5.25 -3.38
CA THR A 58 -4.33 6.36 -2.64
C THR A 58 -4.66 7.46 -3.65
N LEU A 59 -5.89 7.95 -3.62
CA LEU A 59 -6.39 9.04 -4.45
C LEU A 59 -6.97 10.13 -3.55
N CYS A 60 -6.41 11.33 -3.67
CA CYS A 60 -6.95 12.57 -3.12
C CYS A 60 -7.84 13.23 -4.18
N CYS A 61 -9.09 13.50 -3.85
CA CYS A 61 -10.09 13.95 -4.80
C CYS A 61 -11.14 14.85 -4.13
N SER A 62 -11.92 15.56 -4.94
CA SER A 62 -13.06 16.35 -4.48
C SER A 62 -14.26 16.15 -5.40
N GLY A 63 -15.46 16.12 -4.84
CA GLY A 63 -16.71 16.10 -5.62
C GLY A 63 -16.85 14.88 -6.53
N GLU A 64 -17.06 15.11 -7.82
CA GLU A 64 -17.33 14.05 -8.80
C GLU A 64 -16.08 13.29 -9.28
N ASP A 65 -14.89 13.81 -8.98
CA ASP A 65 -13.59 13.20 -9.30
C ASP A 65 -13.26 12.02 -8.37
N CYS A 66 -14.02 11.86 -7.29
CA CYS A 66 -13.86 10.76 -6.34
C CYS A 66 -14.47 9.45 -6.84
N ARG A 67 -13.79 8.81 -7.78
CA ARG A 67 -14.15 7.50 -8.34
C ARG A 67 -13.06 6.48 -8.07
N GLU A 68 -13.45 5.22 -7.87
CA GLU A 68 -12.48 4.13 -7.68
C GLU A 68 -11.74 3.82 -8.99
N ASP A 69 -12.38 4.01 -10.14
CA ASP A 69 -11.76 3.75 -11.45
C ASP A 69 -10.61 4.70 -11.79
N SER A 70 -10.48 5.82 -11.08
CA SER A 70 -9.38 6.78 -11.23
C SER A 70 -8.14 6.45 -10.40
N LEU A 71 -8.13 5.33 -9.67
CA LEU A 71 -7.01 4.97 -8.80
C LEU A 71 -5.76 4.59 -9.61
N PRO A 72 -4.59 5.17 -9.29
CA PRO A 72 -3.33 4.78 -9.90
C PRO A 72 -2.93 3.39 -9.41
N TRP A 73 -3.14 2.38 -10.25
CA TRP A 73 -2.78 1.00 -9.94
C TRP A 73 -1.39 0.68 -10.52
N PRO A 74 -0.34 0.42 -9.69
CA PRO A 74 1.04 0.24 -10.17
C PRO A 74 1.20 -1.12 -10.84
N PRO A 75 1.60 -1.22 -12.13
CA PRO A 75 1.56 -2.49 -12.86
C PRO A 75 2.38 -3.58 -12.17
N ILE A 76 1.83 -4.79 -12.08
CA ILE A 76 2.53 -5.94 -11.50
C ILE A 76 3.38 -6.57 -12.60
N ASN A 77 4.70 -6.50 -12.46
CA ASN A 77 5.65 -7.19 -13.33
C ASN A 77 6.45 -8.20 -12.53
N MET A 78 6.15 -9.49 -12.69
CA MET A 78 6.78 -10.58 -11.94
C MET A 78 8.13 -11.05 -12.53
N THR A 79 8.64 -10.36 -13.55
CA THR A 79 9.94 -10.71 -14.15
C THR A 79 11.06 -10.39 -13.16
N ALA A 80 11.88 -11.38 -12.79
CA ALA A 80 12.98 -11.17 -11.86
C ALA A 80 13.98 -10.13 -12.39
N ASN A 81 14.37 -9.16 -11.55
CA ASN A 81 15.29 -8.08 -11.93
C ASN A 81 16.73 -8.28 -11.42
N GLY A 82 16.99 -9.38 -10.71
CA GLY A 82 18.31 -9.74 -10.19
C GLY A 82 18.64 -9.18 -8.80
N LYS A 83 17.80 -8.31 -8.23
CA LYS A 83 17.94 -7.83 -6.85
C LYS A 83 17.32 -8.81 -5.85
N TYR A 84 17.86 -8.83 -4.64
CA TYR A 84 17.37 -9.63 -3.53
C TYR A 84 17.13 -8.74 -2.32
N CYS A 85 16.03 -8.97 -1.62
CA CYS A 85 15.69 -8.27 -0.39
C CYS A 85 15.22 -9.25 0.70
N PRO A 86 15.42 -8.89 1.99
CA PRO A 86 14.67 -9.50 3.08
C PRO A 86 13.17 -9.26 2.88
N ALA A 87 12.35 -10.26 3.16
CA ALA A 87 10.92 -10.23 2.94
C ALA A 87 10.14 -10.94 4.05
N CYS A 88 9.03 -10.35 4.42
CA CYS A 88 8.26 -10.71 5.60
C CYS A 88 6.93 -9.93 5.61
N TYR A 89 5.80 -10.58 5.91
CA TYR A 89 4.55 -9.86 6.16
C TYR A 89 3.71 -10.49 7.28
N SER A 90 3.35 -9.69 8.27
CA SER A 90 2.55 -10.08 9.43
C SER A 90 1.76 -8.91 10.00
N GLU A 91 0.55 -9.19 10.51
CA GLU A 91 -0.35 -8.21 11.15
C GLU A 91 -0.45 -8.41 12.68
N SER A 92 0.49 -9.13 13.32
CA SER A 92 0.42 -9.39 14.77
C SER A 92 1.80 -9.54 15.42
N GLU A 93 2.69 -10.30 14.80
CA GLU A 93 4.00 -10.64 15.36
C GLU A 93 5.13 -10.37 14.35
N PRO A 94 6.39 -10.20 14.78
CA PRO A 94 7.53 -10.27 13.89
C PRO A 94 7.51 -11.60 13.12
N CYS A 95 7.53 -11.55 11.80
CA CYS A 95 7.51 -12.75 10.97
C CYS A 95 8.93 -13.30 10.71
N PRO A 96 9.05 -14.59 10.34
CA PRO A 96 10.32 -15.14 9.91
C PRO A 96 10.74 -14.51 8.58
N VAL A 97 11.93 -13.90 8.58
CA VAL A 97 12.48 -13.22 7.41
C VAL A 97 13.01 -14.23 6.41
N LYS A 98 12.55 -14.14 5.16
CA LYS A 98 13.07 -14.89 4.01
C LYS A 98 13.76 -13.95 3.03
N THR A 99 14.69 -14.45 2.23
CA THR A 99 15.26 -13.67 1.12
C THR A 99 14.45 -13.95 -0.14
N VAL A 100 14.07 -12.91 -0.87
CA VAL A 100 13.25 -13.03 -2.10
C VAL A 100 13.91 -12.31 -3.27
N LYS A 101 13.57 -12.76 -4.49
CA LYS A 101 13.96 -12.11 -5.74
C LYS A 101 12.98 -10.97 -6.01
N CYS A 102 13.52 -9.78 -6.23
CA CYS A 102 12.72 -8.63 -6.65
C CYS A 102 12.34 -8.74 -8.12
N THR A 103 11.25 -8.06 -8.48
CA THR A 103 10.67 -8.16 -9.82
C THR A 103 10.46 -6.79 -10.44
N GLY A 104 10.42 -6.74 -11.78
CA GLY A 104 10.19 -5.50 -12.53
C GLY A 104 11.12 -4.37 -12.09
N SER A 105 10.53 -3.23 -11.74
CA SER A 105 11.23 -2.01 -11.31
C SER A 105 11.50 -1.94 -9.81
N GLU A 106 11.21 -2.99 -9.03
CA GLU A 106 11.40 -3.01 -7.58
C GLU A 106 12.88 -3.07 -7.20
N ASN A 107 13.53 -1.90 -7.19
CA ASN A 107 14.96 -1.75 -7.00
C ASN A 107 15.34 -1.35 -5.57
N TYR A 108 14.42 -1.37 -4.61
CA TYR A 108 14.66 -1.00 -3.21
C TYR A 108 14.15 -2.08 -2.25
N CYS A 109 14.76 -2.15 -1.06
CA CYS A 109 14.29 -3.03 0.00
C CYS A 109 13.58 -2.19 1.07
N LEU A 110 12.33 -2.54 1.36
CA LEU A 110 11.55 -1.93 2.42
C LEU A 110 11.74 -2.70 3.73
N ASP A 111 11.79 -1.97 4.83
CA ASP A 111 11.74 -2.50 6.19
C ASP A 111 10.84 -1.60 7.04
N LEU A 112 9.60 -2.03 7.23
CA LEU A 112 8.55 -1.26 7.89
C LEU A 112 7.98 -2.06 9.06
N ALA A 113 7.90 -1.40 10.22
CA ALA A 113 7.17 -1.88 11.38
C ALA A 113 6.34 -0.71 11.94
N GLY A 114 5.05 -0.93 12.20
CA GLY A 114 4.16 0.12 12.68
C GLY A 114 2.81 -0.42 13.14
N HIS A 115 1.85 0.50 13.34
CA HIS A 115 0.45 0.14 13.60
C HIS A 115 -0.39 0.44 12.36
N LYS A 116 -1.39 -0.40 12.11
CA LYS A 116 -2.38 -0.14 11.07
C LYS A 116 -3.25 1.04 11.52
N TYR A 117 -3.51 1.99 10.64
CA TYR A 117 -4.54 2.99 10.87
C TYR A 117 -5.86 2.49 10.24
N PRO A 118 -7.04 2.78 10.82
CA PRO A 118 -7.27 3.42 12.13
C PRO A 118 -7.09 2.48 13.33
N ASP A 119 -6.94 1.18 13.09
CA ASP A 119 -6.87 0.14 14.11
C ASP A 119 -5.47 0.01 14.75
N LYS A 120 -5.19 0.90 15.71
CA LYS A 120 -3.88 0.99 16.38
C LYS A 120 -3.48 -0.27 17.16
N GLU A 121 -4.40 -1.20 17.43
CA GLU A 121 -4.07 -2.46 18.08
C GLU A 121 -3.40 -3.46 17.12
N LYS A 122 -3.57 -3.27 15.81
CA LYS A 122 -2.94 -4.12 14.80
C LYS A 122 -1.53 -3.63 14.47
N HIS A 123 -0.53 -4.40 14.87
CA HIS A 123 0.84 -4.21 14.42
C HIS A 123 1.03 -4.74 13.01
N ILE A 124 1.73 -4.00 12.16
CA ILE A 124 2.18 -4.47 10.85
C ILE A 124 3.71 -4.57 10.85
N THR A 125 4.22 -5.71 10.40
CA THR A 125 5.62 -5.88 10.00
C THR A 125 5.65 -6.23 8.52
N LEU A 126 6.30 -5.40 7.72
CA LEU A 126 6.41 -5.55 6.27
C LEU A 126 7.85 -5.33 5.83
N LYS A 127 8.45 -6.37 5.27
CA LYS A 127 9.71 -6.30 4.53
C LYS A 127 9.48 -6.82 3.13
N GLY A 128 10.15 -6.24 2.14
CA GLY A 128 10.01 -6.71 0.76
C GLY A 128 10.73 -5.85 -0.26
N CYS A 129 10.55 -6.18 -1.52
CA CYS A 129 11.01 -5.37 -2.64
C CYS A 129 9.99 -4.28 -2.94
N THR A 130 10.45 -3.09 -3.32
CA THR A 130 9.57 -1.96 -3.68
C THR A 130 10.25 -0.98 -4.63
N THR A 131 9.50 0.03 -5.07
CA THR A 131 9.95 1.16 -5.89
C THR A 131 10.13 2.42 -5.04
N GLU A 132 10.79 3.44 -5.59
CA GLU A 132 10.98 4.75 -4.93
C GLU A 132 9.66 5.44 -4.55
N SER A 133 8.54 5.08 -5.20
CA SER A 133 7.21 5.64 -4.92
C SER A 133 6.74 5.46 -3.46
N ILE A 134 7.32 4.52 -2.71
CA ILE A 134 7.07 4.36 -1.27
C ILE A 134 7.45 5.60 -0.45
N CYS A 135 8.33 6.46 -0.95
CA CYS A 135 8.72 7.70 -0.28
C CYS A 135 7.68 8.82 -0.43
N ASN A 136 6.66 8.61 -1.29
CA ASN A 136 5.60 9.59 -1.55
C ASN A 136 4.27 9.21 -0.85
N THR A 137 4.31 8.27 0.09
CA THR A 137 3.16 7.80 0.88
C THR A 137 3.28 8.14 2.35
#